data_AF-A0A2E2XWQ3-F1
#
_entry.id   AF-A0A2E2XWQ3-F1
#
_cell.length_a   1.000
_cell.length_b   1.000
_cell.length_c   1.000
_cell.angle_alpha   90.00
_cell.angle_beta   90.00
_cell.angle_gamma   90.00
#
_symmetry.space_group_name_H-M   'P 1'
#
loop_
_entity.id
_entity.type
_entity.pdbx_description
1 polymer ?
#
loop_
_entity_poly.entity_id
_entity_poly.type
_entity_poly.pdbx_seq_one_letter_code
_entity_poly.pdbx_strand_id
1 'polypeptide(L)'
;MSKKPKKKFYVVWRGLKPGIYHSWDDCKKEVDGYEGAQYKSFGDHEEALNAYKKSYWELAKLKGKKNIHELTTDEKPILNSISVDAACKGNPGELEFRGVFTDTETELFSRGPYEMGTVNIGEFLAIVLALAWLKKNKLKYPIYSDSKTAISWIIKKRVNTKLTRTDKNLELFRALDSSVEWLKANPVNVPILKWKTKIWGEIPADYGRK
;
A
#
# COMPACT_ATOMS: atom_id res chain seq x y z
N MET A 1 21.43 -11.35 -43.23
CA MET A 1 21.77 -10.08 -42.54
C MET A 1 21.06 -10.07 -41.19
N SER A 2 21.79 -10.20 -40.08
CA SER A 2 21.18 -10.19 -38.73
C SER A 2 20.65 -8.78 -38.40
N LYS A 3 19.34 -8.69 -38.10
CA LYS A 3 18.73 -7.45 -37.58
C LYS A 3 19.44 -7.06 -36.28
N LYS A 4 20.12 -5.90 -36.25
CA LYS A 4 20.62 -5.32 -35.00
C LYS A 4 19.45 -5.22 -34.01
N PRO A 5 19.60 -5.66 -32.75
CA PRO A 5 18.54 -5.55 -31.76
C PRO A 5 18.21 -4.07 -31.56
N LYS A 6 16.93 -3.71 -31.74
CA LYS A 6 16.46 -2.35 -31.46
C LYS A 6 16.73 -2.04 -29.98
N LYS A 7 17.36 -0.89 -29.71
CA LYS A 7 17.53 -0.40 -28.33
C LYS A 7 16.13 -0.29 -27.71
N LYS A 8 15.99 -0.81 -26.50
CA LYS A 8 14.76 -0.73 -25.70
C LYS A 8 15.03 0.07 -24.44
N PHE A 9 14.03 0.79 -24.00
CA PHE A 9 14.02 1.50 -22.73
C PHE A 9 12.99 0.84 -21.83
N TYR A 10 13.33 0.61 -20.57
CA TYR A 10 12.46 -0.08 -19.63
C TYR A 10 12.07 0.89 -18.54
N VAL A 11 10.79 1.18 -18.44
CA VAL A 11 10.26 1.97 -17.35
C VAL A 11 9.87 1.03 -16.24
N VAL A 12 10.39 1.26 -15.04
CA VAL A 12 9.99 0.61 -13.81
C VAL A 12 9.23 1.65 -12.99
N TRP A 13 7.91 1.51 -12.93
CA TRP A 13 7.07 2.30 -12.02
C TRP A 13 7.10 1.72 -10.62
N ARG A 14 7.25 0.39 -10.52
CA ARG A 14 7.36 -0.33 -9.26
C ARG A 14 8.36 -1.47 -9.34
N GLY A 15 9.29 -1.43 -8.40
CA GLY A 15 10.40 -2.35 -8.24
C GLY A 15 11.26 -1.89 -7.05
N LEU A 16 12.41 -2.53 -6.84
CA LEU A 16 13.39 -2.14 -5.82
C LEU A 16 13.80 -0.68 -5.99
N LYS A 17 14.06 -0.26 -7.23
CA LYS A 17 14.29 1.14 -7.60
C LYS A 17 13.45 1.50 -8.84
N PRO A 18 12.41 2.34 -8.69
CA PRO A 18 11.70 2.91 -9.83
C PRO A 18 12.61 3.82 -10.66
N GLY A 19 12.42 3.83 -11.97
CA GLY A 19 13.24 4.60 -12.90
C GLY A 19 13.14 4.14 -14.34
N ILE A 20 13.94 4.74 -15.21
CA ILE A 20 14.09 4.35 -16.61
C ILE A 20 15.45 3.68 -16.79
N TYR A 21 15.44 2.50 -17.38
CA TYR A 21 16.61 1.65 -17.57
C TYR A 21 16.87 1.44 -19.06
N HIS A 22 18.14 1.41 -19.45
CA HIS A 22 18.56 1.28 -20.86
C HIS A 22 18.88 -0.16 -21.27
N SER A 23 18.79 -1.10 -20.34
CA SER A 23 19.04 -2.52 -20.57
C SER A 23 18.01 -3.37 -19.83
N TRP A 24 17.72 -4.56 -20.36
CA TRP A 24 16.88 -5.52 -19.65
C TRP A 24 17.56 -6.01 -18.38
N ASP A 25 18.88 -6.22 -18.41
CA ASP A 25 19.61 -6.73 -17.25
C ASP A 25 19.55 -5.77 -16.06
N ASP A 26 19.61 -4.46 -16.29
CA ASP A 26 19.48 -3.47 -15.22
C ASP A 26 18.03 -3.32 -14.76
N CYS A 27 17.06 -3.34 -15.68
CA CYS A 27 15.64 -3.38 -15.31
C CYS A 27 15.30 -4.63 -14.46
N LYS A 28 15.79 -5.80 -14.89
CA LYS A 28 15.53 -7.08 -14.27
C LYS A 28 15.99 -7.11 -12.82
N LYS A 29 17.17 -6.56 -12.51
CA LYS A 29 17.66 -6.44 -11.13
C LYS A 29 16.69 -5.73 -10.20
N GLU A 30 15.82 -4.88 -10.74
CA GLU A 30 14.92 -4.01 -9.99
C GLU A 30 13.51 -4.59 -9.87
N VAL A 31 13.14 -5.53 -10.75
CA VAL A 31 11.79 -6.10 -10.79
C VAL A 31 11.74 -7.58 -10.45
N ASP A 32 12.86 -8.30 -10.60
CA ASP A 32 12.94 -9.73 -10.35
C ASP A 32 12.82 -10.04 -8.86
N GLY A 33 11.94 -10.99 -8.52
CA GLY A 33 11.59 -11.30 -7.12
C GLY A 33 10.80 -10.20 -6.39
N TYR A 34 10.44 -9.09 -7.04
CA TYR A 34 9.60 -8.05 -6.47
C TYR A 34 8.12 -8.36 -6.73
N GLU A 35 7.38 -8.67 -5.65
CA GLU A 35 5.95 -8.95 -5.73
C GLU A 35 5.16 -7.71 -6.19
N GLY A 36 4.44 -7.82 -7.30
CA GLY A 36 3.69 -6.71 -7.89
C GLY A 36 4.55 -5.71 -8.67
N ALA A 37 5.72 -6.09 -9.18
CA ALA A 37 6.55 -5.22 -10.00
C ALA A 37 5.79 -4.71 -11.24
N GLN A 38 5.93 -3.43 -11.53
CA GLN A 38 5.29 -2.78 -12.67
C GLN A 38 6.36 -2.18 -13.56
N TYR A 39 6.50 -2.79 -14.73
CA TYR A 39 7.46 -2.35 -15.73
C TYR A 39 6.96 -2.61 -17.15
N LYS A 40 7.50 -1.86 -18.10
CA LYS A 40 7.19 -2.00 -19.53
C LYS A 40 8.37 -1.53 -20.36
N SER A 41 8.61 -2.19 -21.49
CA SER A 41 9.61 -1.77 -22.46
C SER A 41 9.01 -0.88 -23.53
N PHE A 42 9.75 0.15 -23.94
CA PHE A 42 9.44 1.10 -24.99
C PHE A 42 10.54 1.09 -26.05
N GLY A 43 10.18 1.46 -27.28
CA GLY A 43 11.12 1.52 -28.39
C GLY A 43 11.92 2.82 -28.43
N ASP A 44 11.44 3.85 -27.72
CA ASP A 44 11.99 5.20 -27.76
C ASP A 44 12.17 5.78 -26.34
N HIS A 45 13.19 6.63 -26.18
CA HIS A 45 13.54 7.22 -24.88
C HIS A 45 12.51 8.26 -24.44
N GLU A 46 12.02 9.08 -25.38
CA GLU A 46 11.03 10.11 -25.10
C GLU A 46 9.68 9.47 -24.75
N GLU A 47 9.32 8.39 -25.44
CA GLU A 47 8.17 7.55 -25.09
C GLU A 47 8.31 6.98 -23.66
N ALA A 48 9.47 6.43 -23.31
CA ALA A 48 9.75 5.94 -21.95
C ALA A 48 9.69 7.07 -20.90
N LEU A 49 10.20 8.26 -21.20
CA LEU A 49 10.14 9.41 -20.31
C LEU A 49 8.71 9.87 -20.07
N ASN A 50 7.91 9.96 -21.14
CA ASN A 50 6.50 10.31 -21.06
C ASN A 50 5.69 9.23 -20.33
N ALA A 51 6.02 7.96 -20.55
CA ALA A 51 5.43 6.84 -19.86
C ALA A 51 5.77 6.83 -18.36
N TYR A 52 7.01 7.17 -17.97
CA TYR A 52 7.42 7.27 -16.57
C TYR A 52 6.75 8.43 -15.82
N LYS A 53 6.41 9.53 -16.52
CA LYS A 53 5.61 10.63 -15.97
C LYS A 53 4.15 10.24 -15.72
N LYS A 54 3.67 9.22 -16.44
CA LYS A 54 2.33 8.63 -16.31
C LYS A 54 2.35 7.46 -15.34
N SER A 55 1.22 7.06 -14.76
CA SER A 55 1.19 5.79 -14.02
C SER A 55 1.12 4.58 -14.94
N TYR A 56 1.59 3.43 -14.46
CA TYR A 56 1.50 2.17 -15.18
C TYR A 56 0.06 1.86 -15.65
N TRP A 57 -0.97 2.24 -14.89
CA TRP A 57 -2.38 2.03 -15.23
C TRP A 57 -3.00 3.10 -16.13
N GLU A 58 -2.48 4.32 -16.17
CA GLU A 58 -2.84 5.23 -17.28
C GLU A 58 -2.48 4.60 -18.64
N LEU A 59 -1.45 3.75 -18.65
CA LEU A 59 -1.04 2.98 -19.83
C LEU A 59 -1.72 1.60 -19.92
N ALA A 60 -2.00 0.97 -18.78
CA ALA A 60 -2.75 -0.28 -18.66
C ALA A 60 -4.18 0.06 -18.21
N LYS A 61 -5.06 0.39 -19.16
CA LYS A 61 -6.47 0.77 -18.92
C LYS A 61 -7.10 0.05 -17.70
N LEU A 62 -7.32 0.75 -16.59
CA LEU A 62 -8.16 0.26 -15.48
C LEU A 62 -9.41 1.10 -15.29
N LYS A 63 -10.51 0.37 -15.05
CA LYS A 63 -11.86 0.83 -14.77
C LYS A 63 -12.02 1.18 -13.29
N GLY A 64 -12.76 2.25 -13.02
CA GLY A 64 -13.73 2.30 -11.92
C GLY A 64 -13.20 2.66 -10.53
N LYS A 65 -12.65 3.87 -10.36
CA LYS A 65 -12.67 4.73 -9.16
C LYS A 65 -12.10 6.11 -9.56
N LYS A 66 -12.32 7.17 -8.76
CA LYS A 66 -11.80 8.51 -9.08
C LYS A 66 -10.29 8.42 -9.32
N ASN A 67 -9.87 8.78 -10.53
CA ASN A 67 -8.46 8.76 -10.88
C ASN A 67 -7.74 9.83 -10.06
N ILE A 68 -6.97 9.42 -9.06
CA ILE A 68 -6.17 10.31 -8.21
C ILE A 68 -5.21 11.20 -9.05
N HIS A 69 -4.90 10.81 -10.29
CA HIS A 69 -4.14 11.63 -11.23
C HIS A 69 -4.94 12.83 -11.76
N GLU A 70 -6.27 12.73 -11.82
CA GLU A 70 -7.20 13.78 -12.27
C GLU A 70 -7.59 14.77 -11.16
N LEU A 71 -7.07 14.60 -9.94
CA LEU A 71 -7.21 15.61 -8.88
C LEU A 71 -6.62 16.94 -9.36
N THR A 72 -7.48 17.96 -9.45
CA THR A 72 -7.10 19.33 -9.84
C THR A 72 -6.64 20.18 -8.64
N THR A 73 -6.62 19.59 -7.44
CA THR A 73 -6.18 20.26 -6.22
C THR A 73 -4.66 20.36 -6.18
N ASP A 74 -4.14 21.46 -5.64
CA ASP A 74 -2.68 21.66 -5.44
C ASP A 74 -2.07 20.59 -4.51
N GLU A 75 -2.89 20.04 -3.63
CA GLU A 75 -2.51 19.00 -2.71
C GLU A 75 -2.86 17.60 -3.25
N LYS A 76 -1.87 16.89 -3.81
CA LYS A 76 -2.00 15.52 -4.32
C LYS A 76 -1.40 14.49 -3.35
N PRO A 77 -1.96 13.28 -3.24
CA PRO A 77 -1.34 12.22 -2.44
C PRO A 77 -0.03 11.74 -3.06
N ILE A 78 0.89 11.24 -2.21
CA ILE A 78 2.12 10.58 -2.70
C ILE A 78 1.72 9.23 -3.27
N LEU A 79 1.87 9.06 -4.59
CA LEU A 79 1.40 7.85 -5.28
C LEU A 79 2.24 6.61 -4.98
N ASN A 80 3.56 6.78 -4.83
CA ASN A 80 4.46 5.71 -4.43
C ASN A 80 4.40 5.45 -2.91
N SER A 81 3.22 5.01 -2.47
CA SER A 81 2.88 4.75 -1.07
C SER A 81 1.97 3.53 -0.94
N ILE A 82 1.77 3.08 0.29
CA ILE A 82 0.82 2.02 0.64
C ILE A 82 -0.39 2.68 1.30
N SER A 83 -1.58 2.31 0.88
CA SER A 83 -2.83 2.68 1.56
C SER A 83 -3.36 1.46 2.31
N VAL A 84 -3.84 1.65 3.53
CA VAL A 84 -4.40 0.58 4.36
C VAL A 84 -5.77 0.96 4.89
N ASP A 85 -6.66 -0.02 5.00
CA ASP A 85 -8.01 0.16 5.51
C ASP A 85 -8.53 -1.12 6.19
N ALA A 86 -9.56 -0.98 7.02
CA ALA A 86 -10.27 -2.07 7.65
C ALA A 86 -11.79 -1.89 7.57
N ALA A 87 -12.49 -3.01 7.42
CA ALA A 87 -13.95 -3.06 7.46
C ALA A 87 -14.40 -3.97 8.60
N CYS A 88 -15.50 -3.59 9.26
CA CYS A 88 -16.07 -4.35 10.37
C CYS A 88 -17.58 -4.47 10.20
N LYS A 89 -18.11 -5.68 10.00
CA LYS A 89 -19.55 -5.94 9.88
C LYS A 89 -20.15 -6.07 11.28
N GLY A 90 -20.76 -4.97 11.75
CA GLY A 90 -21.03 -4.76 13.18
C GLY A 90 -19.75 -4.32 13.88
N ASN A 91 -19.81 -3.32 14.75
CA ASN A 91 -18.62 -2.78 15.41
C ASN A 91 -18.88 -2.63 16.93
N PRO A 92 -18.58 -3.67 17.73
CA PRO A 92 -17.79 -4.87 17.40
C PRO A 92 -18.49 -5.91 16.50
N GLY A 93 -17.72 -6.69 15.75
CA GLY A 93 -18.23 -7.72 14.83
C GLY A 93 -17.17 -8.31 13.90
N GLU A 94 -17.57 -8.84 12.75
CA GLU A 94 -16.66 -9.53 11.82
C GLU A 94 -15.69 -8.53 11.18
N LEU A 95 -14.40 -8.69 11.43
CA LEU A 95 -13.36 -7.72 11.08
C LEU A 95 -12.44 -8.26 9.97
N GLU A 96 -12.23 -7.44 8.93
CA GLU A 96 -11.22 -7.68 7.90
C GLU A 96 -10.40 -6.41 7.64
N PHE A 97 -9.17 -6.55 7.15
CA PHE A 97 -8.31 -5.43 6.82
C PHE A 97 -7.34 -5.77 5.70
N ARG A 98 -6.95 -4.75 4.93
CA ARG A 98 -6.08 -4.91 3.76
C ARG A 98 -5.11 -3.76 3.61
N GLY A 99 -4.07 -4.02 2.83
CA GLY A 99 -3.14 -3.03 2.36
C GLY A 99 -3.01 -3.13 0.85
N VAL A 100 -3.03 -1.99 0.19
CA VAL A 100 -2.87 -1.88 -1.27
C VAL A 100 -1.81 -0.84 -1.58
N PHE A 101 -1.22 -0.93 -2.75
CA PHE A 101 -0.49 0.21 -3.29
C PHE A 101 -1.45 1.34 -3.68
N THR A 102 -1.16 2.57 -3.24
CA THR A 102 -2.09 3.72 -3.32
C THR A 102 -2.48 4.09 -4.75
N ASP A 103 -1.54 4.01 -5.68
CA ASP A 103 -1.71 4.38 -7.08
C ASP A 103 -2.46 3.36 -7.93
N THR A 104 -2.49 2.11 -7.47
CA THR A 104 -2.74 0.95 -8.33
C THR A 104 -3.78 0.03 -7.73
N GLU A 105 -4.16 0.24 -6.47
CA GLU A 105 -5.05 -0.60 -5.67
C GLU A 105 -4.65 -2.09 -5.65
N THR A 106 -3.42 -2.41 -6.09
CA THR A 106 -2.90 -3.77 -6.09
C THR A 106 -2.72 -4.21 -4.66
N GLU A 107 -3.38 -5.30 -4.29
CA GLU A 107 -3.37 -5.83 -2.94
C GLU A 107 -1.98 -6.38 -2.58
N LEU A 108 -1.46 -5.91 -1.45
CA LEU A 108 -0.25 -6.41 -0.81
C LEU A 108 -0.56 -7.51 0.19
N PHE A 109 -1.68 -7.35 0.90
CA PHE A 109 -2.18 -8.31 1.84
C PHE A 109 -3.66 -8.05 2.11
N SER A 110 -4.36 -9.11 2.46
CA SER A 110 -5.67 -9.09 3.11
C SER A 110 -5.67 -10.07 4.28
N ARG A 111 -6.39 -9.73 5.34
CA ARG A 111 -6.51 -10.51 6.58
C ARG A 111 -7.93 -10.43 7.13
N GLY A 112 -8.36 -11.53 7.71
CA GLY A 112 -9.73 -11.74 8.18
C GLY A 112 -10.46 -12.77 7.31
N PRO A 113 -11.76 -12.98 7.54
CA PRO A 113 -12.52 -12.36 8.64
C PRO A 113 -12.08 -12.89 10.02
N TYR A 114 -11.92 -11.98 10.98
CA TYR A 114 -11.87 -12.31 12.40
C TYR A 114 -13.29 -12.22 12.96
N GLU A 115 -13.74 -13.21 13.74
CA GLU A 115 -15.13 -13.29 14.20
C GLU A 115 -15.58 -12.05 15.00
N MET A 116 -14.71 -11.52 15.86
CA MET A 116 -15.06 -10.43 16.78
C MET A 116 -13.94 -9.41 16.94
N GLY A 117 -14.04 -8.29 16.21
CA GLY A 117 -13.09 -7.19 16.25
C GLY A 117 -13.77 -5.83 16.25
N THR A 118 -12.97 -4.77 16.16
CA THR A 118 -13.44 -3.40 15.94
C THR A 118 -12.66 -2.78 14.80
N VAL A 119 -13.25 -1.83 14.08
CA VAL A 119 -12.59 -1.17 12.94
C VAL A 119 -11.22 -0.58 13.33
N ASN A 120 -11.13 0.09 14.49
CA ASN A 120 -9.88 0.68 14.98
C ASN A 120 -8.76 -0.36 15.21
N ILE A 121 -9.11 -1.59 15.60
CA ILE A 121 -8.13 -2.68 15.73
C ILE A 121 -7.64 -3.10 14.34
N GLY A 122 -8.55 -3.26 13.37
CA GLY A 122 -8.17 -3.61 11.99
C GLY A 122 -7.29 -2.55 11.35
N GLU A 123 -7.65 -1.27 11.48
CA GLU A 123 -6.86 -0.16 10.95
C GLU A 123 -5.44 -0.15 11.53
N PHE A 124 -5.30 -0.39 12.84
CA PHE A 124 -4.00 -0.51 13.49
C PHE A 124 -3.19 -1.70 12.96
N LEU A 125 -3.79 -2.89 12.91
CA LEU A 125 -3.14 -4.10 12.42
C LEU A 125 -2.71 -3.96 10.96
N ALA A 126 -3.51 -3.29 10.13
CA ALA A 126 -3.17 -3.02 8.73
C ALA A 126 -1.92 -2.13 8.62
N ILE A 127 -1.79 -1.08 9.43
CA ILE A 127 -0.58 -0.25 9.44
C ILE A 127 0.65 -1.07 9.88
N VAL A 128 0.53 -1.89 10.93
CA VAL A 128 1.65 -2.73 11.39
C VAL A 128 2.06 -3.75 10.33
N LEU A 129 1.11 -4.38 9.65
CA LEU A 129 1.41 -5.33 8.59
C LEU A 129 2.07 -4.67 7.38
N ALA A 130 1.65 -3.45 7.02
CA ALA A 130 2.35 -2.65 6.00
C ALA A 130 3.79 -2.31 6.40
N LEU A 131 4.03 -1.93 7.67
CA LEU A 131 5.39 -1.70 8.18
C LEU A 131 6.26 -2.96 8.11
N ALA A 132 5.71 -4.11 8.51
CA ALA A 132 6.41 -5.39 8.45
C ALA A 132 6.71 -5.79 7.00
N TRP A 133 5.77 -5.57 6.07
CA TRP A 133 5.96 -5.81 4.65
C TRP A 133 7.05 -4.92 4.06
N LEU A 134 7.07 -3.62 4.38
CA LEU A 134 8.13 -2.71 3.94
C LEU A 134 9.50 -3.12 4.47
N LYS A 135 9.59 -3.51 5.76
CA LYS A 135 10.84 -4.00 6.35
C LYS A 135 11.33 -5.27 5.65
N LYS A 136 10.46 -6.25 5.41
CA LYS A 136 10.79 -7.51 4.72
C LYS A 136 11.36 -7.25 3.33
N ASN A 137 10.76 -6.32 2.59
CA ASN A 137 11.14 -5.97 1.22
C ASN A 137 12.23 -4.88 1.14
N LYS A 138 12.74 -4.39 2.27
CA LYS A 138 13.74 -3.31 2.37
C LYS A 138 13.32 -2.01 1.67
N LEU A 139 12.02 -1.70 1.72
CA LEU A 139 11.42 -0.52 1.10
C LEU A 139 11.12 0.57 2.14
N LYS A 140 10.97 1.81 1.68
CA LYS A 140 10.73 2.99 2.53
C LYS A 140 9.54 3.84 2.08
N TYR A 141 8.52 3.22 1.47
CA TYR A 141 7.33 3.95 1.04
C TYR A 141 6.53 4.49 2.24
N PRO A 142 5.92 5.69 2.12
CA PRO A 142 4.94 6.16 3.10
C PRO A 142 3.74 5.21 3.20
N ILE A 143 3.08 5.22 4.34
CA ILE A 143 1.82 4.49 4.57
C ILE A 143 0.72 5.52 4.82
N TYR A 144 -0.35 5.49 4.04
CA TYR A 144 -1.59 6.22 4.29
C TYR A 144 -2.58 5.36 5.07
N SER A 145 -3.19 5.97 6.08
CA SER A 145 -4.42 5.50 6.72
C SER A 145 -5.34 6.71 6.90
N ASP A 146 -6.65 6.52 6.79
CA ASP A 146 -7.61 7.55 7.14
C ASP A 146 -7.99 7.54 8.64
N SER A 147 -7.46 6.61 9.43
CA SER A 147 -7.70 6.50 10.87
C SER A 147 -6.72 7.31 11.71
N LYS A 148 -7.21 8.38 12.34
CA LYS A 148 -6.41 9.11 13.35
C LYS A 148 -6.13 8.25 14.59
N THR A 149 -7.04 7.34 14.94
CA THR A 149 -6.91 6.45 16.10
C THR A 149 -5.76 5.49 15.90
N ALA A 150 -5.75 4.77 14.77
CA ALA A 150 -4.71 3.80 14.46
C ALA A 150 -3.33 4.47 14.33
N ILE A 151 -3.24 5.62 13.64
CA ILE A 151 -2.01 6.40 13.54
C ILE A 151 -1.50 6.79 14.95
N SER A 152 -2.39 7.24 15.85
CA SER A 152 -2.00 7.55 17.23
C SER A 152 -1.47 6.34 17.98
N TRP A 153 -2.07 5.16 17.80
CA TRP A 153 -1.63 3.92 18.45
C TRP A 153 -0.26 3.46 17.95
N ILE A 154 0.04 3.63 16.66
CA ILE A 154 1.37 3.37 16.08
C ILE A 154 2.42 4.29 16.71
N ILE A 155 2.15 5.60 16.76
CA ILE A 155 3.08 6.59 17.34
C ILE A 155 3.34 6.28 18.83
N LYS A 156 2.29 5.94 19.58
CA LYS A 156 2.37 5.60 21.01
C LYS A 156 2.90 4.20 21.26
N LYS A 157 3.06 3.36 20.23
CA LYS A 157 3.37 1.93 20.31
C LYS A 157 2.47 1.20 21.32
N ARG A 158 1.19 1.59 21.39
CA ARG A 158 0.22 1.10 22.36
C ARG A 158 -1.19 1.20 21.79
N VAL A 159 -1.95 0.12 21.97
CA VAL A 159 -3.37 0.06 21.62
C VAL A 159 -4.22 0.49 22.82
N ASN A 160 -5.31 1.23 22.57
CA ASN A 160 -6.25 1.69 23.60
C ASN A 160 -7.69 1.26 23.26
N THR A 161 -7.90 -0.05 23.12
CA THR A 161 -9.20 -0.63 22.80
C THR A 161 -10.06 -0.86 24.05
N LYS A 162 -11.39 -0.77 23.89
CA LYS A 162 -12.38 -1.17 24.90
C LYS A 162 -12.96 -2.58 24.65
N LEU A 163 -12.55 -3.24 23.56
CA LEU A 163 -13.01 -4.59 23.25
C LEU A 163 -12.53 -5.54 24.36
N THR A 164 -13.45 -6.31 24.94
CA THR A 164 -13.11 -7.30 25.98
C THR A 164 -12.57 -8.57 25.33
N ARG A 165 -11.54 -9.18 25.92
CA ARG A 165 -10.99 -10.47 25.47
C ARG A 165 -11.98 -11.59 25.76
N THR A 166 -12.29 -12.38 24.74
CA THR A 166 -13.17 -13.55 24.78
C THR A 166 -12.62 -14.63 23.86
N ASP A 167 -13.17 -15.85 23.91
CA ASP A 167 -12.75 -16.93 23.01
C ASP A 167 -12.96 -16.57 21.53
N LYS A 168 -13.97 -15.76 21.22
CA LYS A 168 -14.31 -15.28 19.87
C LYS A 168 -13.29 -14.33 19.25
N ASN A 169 -12.40 -13.74 20.05
CA ASN A 169 -11.41 -12.78 19.56
C ASN A 169 -9.98 -13.13 19.98
N LEU A 170 -9.75 -14.38 20.40
CA LEU A 170 -8.45 -14.84 20.86
C LEU A 170 -7.37 -14.66 19.78
N GLU A 171 -7.65 -15.03 18.54
CA GLU A 171 -6.70 -14.87 17.43
C GLU A 171 -6.41 -13.40 17.12
N LEU A 172 -7.44 -12.55 17.15
CA LEU A 172 -7.29 -11.12 16.93
C LEU A 172 -6.41 -10.48 18.00
N PHE A 173 -6.62 -10.83 19.28
CA PHE A 173 -5.79 -10.32 20.37
C PHE A 173 -4.36 -10.88 20.34
N ARG A 174 -4.14 -12.13 19.91
CA ARG A 174 -2.79 -12.64 19.64
C ARG A 174 -2.06 -11.81 18.58
N ALA A 175 -2.75 -11.48 17.49
CA ALA A 175 -2.21 -10.60 16.44
C ALA A 175 -1.93 -9.18 16.98
N LEU A 176 -2.83 -8.64 17.81
CA LEU A 176 -2.72 -7.33 18.43
C LEU A 176 -1.50 -7.24 19.37
N ASP A 177 -1.35 -8.22 20.26
CA ASP A 177 -0.25 -8.29 21.21
C ASP A 177 1.09 -8.44 20.48
N SER A 178 1.16 -9.36 19.51
CA SER A 178 2.36 -9.56 18.68
C SER A 178 2.73 -8.29 17.91
N SER A 179 1.74 -7.53 17.44
CA SER A 179 1.96 -6.27 16.72
C SER A 179 2.53 -5.18 17.62
N VAL A 180 2.07 -5.08 18.87
CA VAL A 180 2.61 -4.14 19.85
C VAL A 180 4.07 -4.47 20.20
N GLU A 181 4.37 -5.76 20.44
CA GLU A 181 5.74 -6.19 20.70
C GLU A 181 6.66 -5.98 19.49
N TRP A 182 6.15 -6.24 18.29
CA TRP A 182 6.89 -5.95 17.06
C TRP A 182 7.22 -4.46 16.93
N LEU A 183 6.28 -3.55 17.18
CA LEU A 183 6.55 -2.10 17.12
C LEU A 183 7.58 -1.61 18.14
N LYS A 184 7.65 -2.25 19.32
CA LYS A 184 8.67 -1.95 20.32
C LYS A 184 10.06 -2.35 19.82
N ALA A 185 10.18 -3.53 19.24
CA ALA A 185 11.45 -4.07 18.71
C ALA A 185 11.86 -3.49 17.35
N ASN A 186 10.95 -2.84 16.62
CA ASN A 186 11.18 -2.36 15.26
C ASN A 186 10.91 -0.85 15.15
N PRO A 187 11.95 -0.01 15.00
CA PRO A 187 11.78 1.42 14.75
C PRO A 187 10.97 1.69 13.48
N VAL A 188 10.01 2.62 13.57
CA VAL A 188 9.20 3.08 12.44
C VAL A 188 9.98 4.14 11.68
N ASN A 189 10.56 3.76 10.54
CA ASN A 189 11.47 4.62 9.76
C ASN A 189 10.84 5.14 8.45
N VAL A 190 9.52 5.07 8.32
CA VAL A 190 8.75 5.56 7.17
C VAL A 190 7.62 6.48 7.64
N PRO A 191 7.21 7.47 6.84
CA PRO A 191 6.09 8.33 7.20
C PRO A 191 4.77 7.55 7.28
N ILE A 192 4.03 7.72 8.38
CA ILE A 192 2.63 7.32 8.50
C ILE A 192 1.78 8.59 8.32
N LEU A 193 1.02 8.66 7.22
CA LEU A 193 0.32 9.86 6.78
C LEU A 193 -1.20 9.69 6.89
N LYS A 194 -1.89 10.77 7.23
CA LYS A 194 -3.35 10.81 7.22
C LYS A 194 -3.86 10.97 5.79
N TRP A 195 -4.68 10.04 5.31
CA TRP A 195 -5.40 10.19 4.05
C TRP A 195 -6.46 11.30 4.17
N LYS A 196 -6.50 12.23 3.22
CA LYS A 196 -7.42 13.38 3.24
C LYS A 196 -8.70 13.06 2.50
N THR A 197 -9.56 12.24 3.11
CA THR A 197 -10.81 11.73 2.50
C THR A 197 -11.70 12.82 1.89
N LYS A 198 -11.78 13.99 2.54
CA LYS A 198 -12.56 15.14 2.04
C LYS A 198 -12.09 15.69 0.69
N ILE A 199 -10.78 15.58 0.41
CA ILE A 199 -10.14 16.17 -0.76
C ILE A 199 -9.95 15.09 -1.84
N TRP A 200 -9.48 13.91 -1.43
CA TRP A 200 -9.04 12.86 -2.35
C TRP A 200 -10.12 11.79 -2.59
N GLY A 201 -11.24 11.83 -1.87
CA GLY A 201 -12.24 10.76 -1.88
C GLY A 201 -11.84 9.61 -0.94
N GLU A 202 -12.54 8.48 -1.06
CA GLU A 202 -12.23 7.29 -0.26
C GLU A 202 -10.79 6.83 -0.45
N ILE A 203 -10.22 6.25 0.60
CA ILE A 203 -8.85 5.74 0.54
C ILE A 203 -8.78 4.56 -0.46
N PRO A 204 -7.70 4.38 -1.23
CA PRO A 204 -7.61 3.30 -2.22
C PRO A 204 -7.85 1.89 -1.65
N ALA A 205 -7.55 1.67 -0.37
CA ALA A 205 -7.78 0.41 0.32
C ALA A 205 -9.25 0.15 0.73
N ASP A 206 -10.14 1.15 0.57
CA ASP A 206 -11.53 1.09 1.01
C ASP A 206 -12.30 -0.10 0.39
N TYR A 207 -13.09 -0.77 1.23
CA TYR A 207 -13.88 -1.95 0.87
C TYR A 207 -15.17 -1.65 0.08
N GLY A 208 -15.59 -0.38 0.00
CA GLY A 208 -16.78 0.04 -0.75
C GLY A 208 -18.11 -0.41 -0.15
N ARG A 209 -18.15 -0.73 1.15
CA ARG A 209 -19.34 -1.30 1.84
C ARG A 209 -19.99 -0.32 2.84
N LYS A 210 -20.05 0.96 2.50
CA LYS A 210 -20.77 1.97 3.30
C LYS A 210 -22.28 1.87 3.11
#